data_AF-A0A1B2EVH4-F1
#
_entry.id   AF-A0A1B2EVH4-F1
#
_cell.length_a   1.000
_cell.length_b   1.000
_cell.length_c   1.000
_cell.angle_alpha   90.00
_cell.angle_beta   90.00
_cell.angle_gamma   90.00
#
_symmetry.space_group_name_H-M   'P 1'
#
loop_
_entity.id
_entity.type
_entity.pdbx_description
1 polymer ?
#
loop_
_entity_poly.entity_id
_entity_poly.type
_entity_poly.pdbx_seq_one_letter_code
_entity_poly.pdbx_strand_id
1 'polypeptide(L)'
;MAEEVTLLTQVHLRKDPTITAVAVHYLDPNHWFAGGQTLARQQMNTFYLDIKVVDGTNTKQELSSYMEAIFNSLSTILGNVHTESYALVHEVPAAAYGFGGKTQEFRFITSRLRTQAGLPLT
;
A
#
# COMPACT_ATOMS: atom_id res chain seq x y z
N MET A 1 12.78 3.37 -2.30
CA MET A 1 11.31 3.62 -2.35
C MET A 1 10.49 2.34 -2.34
N ALA A 2 10.58 1.46 -3.35
CA ALA A 2 9.75 0.24 -3.38
C ALA A 2 10.01 -0.73 -2.20
N GLU A 3 11.28 -0.94 -1.86
CA GLU A 3 11.68 -1.70 -0.67
C GLU A 3 11.10 -1.11 0.62
N GLU A 4 11.22 0.20 0.78
CA GLU A 4 10.69 0.93 1.93
C GLU A 4 9.16 0.80 2.07
N VAL A 5 8.42 1.00 0.97
CA VAL A 5 6.95 0.82 0.98
C VAL A 5 6.58 -0.62 1.34
N THR A 6 7.33 -1.61 0.84
CA THR A 6 7.13 -3.03 1.17
C THR A 6 7.35 -3.28 2.66
N LEU A 7 8.44 -2.75 3.23
CA LEU A 7 8.76 -2.85 4.65
C LEU A 7 7.68 -2.21 5.51
N LEU A 8 7.26 -0.99 5.21
CA LEU A 8 6.22 -0.29 5.99
C LEU A 8 4.87 -1.00 5.89
N THR A 9 4.55 -1.58 4.73
CA THR A 9 3.33 -2.38 4.55
C THR A 9 3.37 -3.63 5.43
N GLN A 10 4.51 -4.30 5.54
CA GLN A 10 4.68 -5.43 6.45
C GLN A 10 4.55 -4.98 7.91
N VAL A 11 5.27 -3.94 8.33
CA VAL A 11 5.34 -3.49 9.72
C VAL A 11 3.98 -3.00 10.23
N HIS A 12 3.28 -2.18 9.43
CA HIS A 12 2.07 -1.51 9.89
C HIS A 12 0.78 -2.23 9.49
N LEU A 13 0.76 -2.90 8.32
CA LEU A 13 -0.43 -3.59 7.83
C LEU A 13 -0.34 -5.12 7.92
N ARG A 14 0.78 -5.66 8.43
CA ARG A 14 1.03 -7.10 8.61
C ARG A 14 0.91 -7.90 7.31
N LYS A 15 1.21 -7.27 6.17
CA LYS A 15 1.21 -7.99 4.88
C LYS A 15 2.51 -8.73 4.70
N ASP A 16 2.43 -9.86 4.03
CA ASP A 16 3.60 -10.64 3.71
C ASP A 16 4.44 -9.89 2.65
N PRO A 17 5.68 -9.50 2.98
CA PRO A 17 6.54 -8.74 2.07
C PRO A 17 6.92 -9.55 0.82
N THR A 18 6.93 -10.89 0.91
CA THR A 18 7.35 -11.77 -0.20
C THR A 18 6.36 -11.79 -1.36
N ILE A 19 5.13 -11.33 -1.13
CA ILE A 19 4.06 -11.24 -2.12
C ILE A 19 3.54 -9.80 -2.29
N THR A 20 4.22 -8.82 -1.72
CA THR A 20 3.89 -7.40 -1.89
C THR A 20 4.48 -6.90 -3.22
N ALA A 21 3.63 -6.51 -4.16
CA ALA A 21 4.05 -5.98 -5.45
C ALA A 21 3.93 -4.45 -5.50
N VAL A 22 4.97 -3.77 -5.98
CA VAL A 22 5.00 -2.31 -6.11
C VAL A 22 5.29 -1.94 -7.56
N ALA A 23 4.39 -1.16 -8.17
CA ALA A 23 4.62 -0.52 -9.46
C ALA A 23 4.92 0.97 -9.25
N VAL A 24 5.91 1.49 -9.96
CA VAL A 24 6.32 2.90 -9.85
C VAL A 24 6.05 3.60 -11.17
N HIS A 25 5.31 4.71 -11.09
CA HIS A 25 5.02 5.59 -12.22
C HIS A 25 5.52 7.00 -11.91
N TYR A 26 6.13 7.64 -12.91
CA TYR A 26 6.58 9.02 -12.82
C TYR A 26 5.64 9.92 -13.60
N LEU A 27 5.27 11.04 -12.99
CA LEU A 27 4.55 12.12 -13.65
C LEU A 27 5.43 13.37 -13.62
N ASP A 28 5.55 14.05 -14.76
CA ASP A 28 6.27 15.31 -14.84
C ASP A 28 5.68 16.33 -13.84
N PRO A 29 6.48 16.99 -12.98
CA PRO A 29 5.99 17.98 -12.03
C PRO A 29 5.26 19.18 -12.68
N ASN A 30 5.42 19.41 -13.98
CA ASN A 30 4.63 20.39 -14.75
C ASN A 30 3.20 19.91 -15.07
N HIS A 31 2.93 18.61 -14.94
CA HIS A 31 1.63 17.99 -15.18
C HIS A 31 0.94 17.52 -13.89
N TRP A 32 1.57 17.74 -12.74
CA TRP A 32 0.98 17.49 -11.43
C TRP A 32 0.63 18.80 -10.75
N PHE A 33 -0.65 18.99 -10.42
CA PHE A 33 -1.15 20.23 -9.83
C PHE A 33 -1.63 19.99 -8.39
N ALA A 34 -1.30 20.90 -7.49
CA ALA A 34 -1.84 20.98 -6.14
C ALA A 34 -2.24 22.44 -5.87
N GLY A 35 -3.44 22.68 -5.34
CA GLY A 35 -3.95 24.05 -5.14
C GLY A 35 -4.03 24.89 -6.43
N GLY A 36 -4.16 24.25 -7.60
CA GLY A 36 -4.23 24.93 -8.91
C GLY A 36 -2.88 25.41 -9.48
N GLN A 37 -1.74 25.05 -8.87
CA GLN A 37 -0.40 25.33 -9.41
C GLN A 37 0.38 24.03 -9.63
N THR A 38 1.20 23.98 -10.68
CA THR A 38 2.09 22.84 -10.95
C THR A 38 3.10 22.67 -9.82
N LEU A 39 3.47 21.44 -9.49
CA LEU A 39 4.52 21.18 -8.51
C LEU A 39 5.88 21.72 -8.92
N ALA A 40 6.19 21.75 -10.22
CA ALA A 40 7.39 22.40 -10.75
C ALA A 40 7.46 23.88 -10.31
N ARG A 41 6.37 24.63 -10.51
CA ARG A 41 6.27 26.04 -10.09
C ARG A 41 6.32 26.22 -8.58
N GLN A 42 5.76 25.28 -7.83
CA GLN A 42 5.82 25.30 -6.37
C GLN A 42 7.22 24.88 -5.85
N GLN A 43 8.07 24.32 -6.71
CA GLN A 43 9.36 23.72 -6.37
C GLN A 43 9.24 22.60 -5.33
N MET A 44 8.11 21.89 -5.32
CA MET A 44 7.81 20.81 -4.37
C MET A 44 7.75 19.46 -5.08
N ASN A 45 7.97 18.40 -4.32
CA ASN A 45 7.74 17.04 -4.77
C ASN A 45 6.41 16.52 -4.24
N THR A 46 5.96 15.37 -4.73
CA THR A 46 4.77 14.70 -4.19
C THR A 46 4.82 13.21 -4.47
N PHE A 47 3.85 12.50 -3.93
CA PHE A 47 3.54 11.13 -4.28
C PHE A 47 2.03 10.89 -4.24
N TYR A 48 1.60 9.83 -4.92
CA TYR A 48 0.29 9.22 -4.75
C TYR A 48 0.51 7.71 -4.60
N LEU A 49 0.24 7.19 -3.41
CA LEU A 49 0.29 5.76 -3.14
C LEU A 49 -1.13 5.19 -3.18
N ASP A 50 -1.36 4.20 -4.03
CA ASP A 50 -2.56 3.37 -4.03
C ASP A 50 -2.19 1.93 -3.67
N ILE A 51 -2.61 1.46 -2.49
CA ILE A 51 -2.39 0.08 -2.05
C ILE A 51 -3.70 -0.68 -1.89
N LYS A 52 -3.80 -1.85 -2.52
CA LYS A 52 -4.95 -2.75 -2.39
C LYS A 52 -4.68 -3.80 -1.30
N VAL A 53 -5.57 -3.87 -0.32
CA VAL A 53 -5.52 -4.87 0.76
C VAL A 53 -6.88 -5.53 0.94
N VAL A 54 -6.91 -6.73 1.54
CA VAL A 54 -8.18 -7.38 1.86
C VAL A 54 -8.89 -6.59 2.96
N ASP A 55 -10.16 -6.28 2.73
CA ASP A 55 -11.04 -5.61 3.69
C ASP A 55 -11.16 -6.38 5.01
N GLY A 56 -11.22 -5.64 6.12
CA GLY A 56 -11.36 -6.18 7.47
C GLY A 56 -10.10 -6.87 8.02
N THR A 57 -8.94 -6.77 7.35
CA THR A 57 -7.69 -7.36 7.84
C THR A 57 -6.80 -6.40 8.64
N ASN A 58 -7.16 -5.12 8.70
CA ASN A 58 -6.46 -4.08 9.43
C ASN A 58 -7.42 -3.28 10.32
N THR A 59 -6.92 -2.84 11.47
CA THR A 59 -7.64 -1.93 12.38
C THR A 59 -7.46 -0.48 11.95
N LYS A 60 -8.34 0.41 12.44
CA LYS A 60 -8.21 1.86 12.19
C LYS A 60 -6.86 2.41 12.65
N GLN A 61 -6.33 1.89 13.75
CA GLN A 61 -5.03 2.28 14.29
C GLN A 61 -3.89 1.86 13.36
N GLU A 62 -3.93 0.65 12.80
CA GLU A 62 -2.94 0.22 11.81
C GLU A 62 -2.97 1.07 10.56
N LEU A 63 -4.16 1.37 10.04
CA LEU A 63 -4.33 2.24 8.88
C LEU A 63 -3.74 3.63 9.17
N SER A 64 -4.08 4.23 10.31
CA SER A 64 -3.55 5.54 10.72
C SER A 64 -2.02 5.54 10.83
N SER A 65 -1.44 4.56 11.52
CA SER A 65 0.01 4.44 11.69
C SER A 65 0.72 4.22 10.35
N TYR A 66 0.11 3.47 9.43
CA TYR A 66 0.64 3.28 8.09
C TYR A 66 0.66 4.59 7.28
N MET A 67 -0.41 5.40 7.35
CA MET A 67 -0.45 6.69 6.66
C MET A 67 0.68 7.62 7.14
N GLU A 68 0.87 7.70 8.47
CA GLU A 68 1.94 8.50 9.06
C GLU A 68 3.33 8.00 8.63
N ALA A 69 3.58 6.70 8.69
CA ALA A 69 4.84 6.09 8.32
C ALA A 69 5.19 6.32 6.83
N ILE A 70 4.21 6.13 5.94
CA ILE A 70 4.38 6.38 4.50
C ILE A 70 4.72 7.84 4.23
N PHE A 71 3.94 8.77 4.80
CA PHE A 71 4.17 10.19 4.58
C PHE A 71 5.56 10.61 5.06
N ASN A 72 5.96 10.20 6.27
CA ASN A 72 7.26 10.55 6.83
C ASN A 72 8.43 9.95 6.03
N SER A 73 8.33 8.67 5.64
CA SER A 73 9.41 8.01 4.92
C SER A 73 9.55 8.52 3.49
N LEU A 74 8.44 8.71 2.76
CA LEU A 74 8.50 9.28 1.41
C LEU A 74 8.88 10.77 1.41
N SER A 75 8.52 11.53 2.45
CA SER A 75 9.01 12.90 2.64
C SER A 75 10.53 12.94 2.80
N THR A 76 11.10 11.96 3.52
CA THR A 76 12.55 11.83 3.67
C THR A 76 13.23 11.46 2.36
N ILE A 77 12.65 10.53 1.59
CA ILE A 77 13.22 10.03 0.33
C ILE A 77 13.15 11.09 -0.78
N LEU A 78 12.00 11.76 -0.93
CA LEU A 78 11.75 12.68 -2.04
C LEU A 78 12.21 14.11 -1.72
N GLY A 79 12.17 14.52 -0.45
CA GLY A 79 12.46 15.89 -0.01
C GLY A 79 11.40 16.90 -0.47
N ASN A 80 11.20 17.96 0.33
CA ASN A 80 10.26 19.06 0.03
C ASN A 80 8.87 18.59 -0.49
N VAL A 81 8.31 17.59 0.16
CA VAL A 81 7.04 16.98 -0.26
C VAL A 81 5.87 17.88 0.11
N HIS A 82 4.94 18.04 -0.84
CA HIS A 82 3.69 18.77 -0.66
C HIS A 82 2.79 18.08 0.37
N THR A 83 2.16 18.83 1.27
CA THR A 83 1.29 18.29 2.34
C THR A 83 0.15 17.44 1.77
N GLU A 84 -0.45 17.88 0.66
CA GLU A 84 -1.46 17.17 -0.14
C GLU A 84 -0.87 16.05 -1.02
N SER A 85 0.12 15.32 -0.49
CA SER A 85 0.54 14.03 -1.05
C SER A 85 -0.32 12.93 -0.45
N TYR A 86 -0.79 12.03 -1.29
CA TYR A 86 -1.85 11.10 -0.90
C TYR A 86 -1.32 9.69 -0.72
N ALA A 87 -1.87 9.01 0.29
CA ALA A 87 -1.85 7.56 0.41
C ALA A 87 -3.29 7.07 0.57
N LEU A 88 -3.67 6.09 -0.24
CA LEU A 88 -4.96 5.41 -0.20
C LEU A 88 -4.73 3.94 0.10
N VAL A 89 -5.25 3.48 1.25
CA VAL A 89 -5.45 2.06 1.49
C VAL A 89 -6.84 1.71 1.00
N HIS A 90 -6.91 1.06 -0.16
CA HIS A 90 -8.16 0.58 -0.73
C HIS A 90 -8.40 -0.85 -0.23
N GLU A 91 -9.23 -0.94 0.81
CA GLU A 91 -9.75 -2.19 1.34
C GLU A 91 -10.76 -2.78 0.36
N VAL A 92 -10.46 -3.98 -0.16
CA VAL A 92 -11.24 -4.64 -1.20
C VAL A 92 -11.74 -6.03 -0.76
N PRO A 93 -12.92 -6.49 -1.24
CA PRO A 93 -13.48 -7.78 -0.83
C PRO A 93 -12.56 -8.97 -1.15
N ALA A 94 -12.39 -9.88 -0.19
CA ALA A 94 -11.55 -11.07 -0.33
C ALA A 94 -11.95 -11.99 -1.50
N ALA A 95 -13.23 -11.99 -1.86
CA ALA A 95 -13.80 -12.77 -2.98
C ALA A 95 -13.43 -12.22 -4.36
N ALA A 96 -13.01 -10.94 -4.46
CA ALA A 96 -12.72 -10.25 -5.71
C ALA A 96 -11.27 -9.72 -5.81
N TYR A 97 -10.44 -10.00 -4.80
CA TYR A 97 -9.03 -9.65 -4.78
C TYR A 97 -8.19 -10.92 -4.66
N GLY A 98 -7.06 -10.98 -5.37
CA GLY A 98 -6.24 -12.18 -5.42
C GLY A 98 -5.03 -12.05 -6.32
N PHE A 99 -4.18 -13.06 -6.24
CA PHE A 99 -2.96 -13.18 -7.05
C PHE A 99 -2.72 -14.66 -7.41
N GLY A 100 -1.97 -14.91 -8.47
CA GLY A 100 -1.71 -16.27 -8.96
C GLY A 100 -2.98 -17.04 -9.31
N GLY A 101 -4.00 -16.34 -9.84
CA GLY A 101 -5.27 -16.94 -10.26
C GLY A 101 -6.20 -17.40 -9.13
N LYS A 102 -5.94 -17.02 -7.87
CA LYS A 102 -6.74 -17.41 -6.70
C LYS A 102 -7.14 -16.19 -5.87
N THR A 103 -8.39 -16.15 -5.46
CA THR A 103 -8.92 -15.11 -4.56
C THR A 103 -8.33 -15.27 -3.17
N GLN A 104 -8.30 -14.17 -2.41
CA GLN A 104 -7.84 -14.18 -1.03
C GLN A 104 -8.80 -14.99 -0.15
N GLU A 105 -10.11 -14.98 -0.44
CA GLU A 105 -11.09 -15.84 0.23
C GLU A 105 -10.80 -17.33 -0.01
N PHE A 106 -10.55 -17.74 -1.26
CA PHE A 106 -10.17 -19.11 -1.58
C PHE A 106 -8.93 -19.56 -0.78
N ARG A 107 -7.91 -18.69 -0.70
CA ARG A 107 -6.69 -18.95 0.06
C ARG A 107 -6.97 -19.08 1.56
N PHE A 108 -7.79 -18.20 2.11
CA PHE A 108 -8.20 -18.25 3.52
C PHE A 108 -8.91 -19.57 3.85
N ILE A 109 -9.94 -19.94 3.07
CA ILE A 109 -10.69 -21.20 3.26
C ILE A 109 -9.75 -22.41 3.13
N THR A 110 -8.92 -22.45 2.09
CA THR A 110 -7.96 -23.54 1.87
C THR A 110 -6.98 -23.69 3.04
N SER A 111 -6.47 -22.55 3.57
CA SER A 111 -5.58 -22.56 4.72
C SER A 111 -6.25 -23.16 5.96
N ARG A 112 -7.51 -22.78 6.24
CA ARG A 112 -8.28 -23.25 7.39
C ARG A 112 -8.56 -24.75 7.32
N LEU A 113 -8.97 -25.24 6.14
CA LEU A 113 -9.23 -26.65 5.92
C LEU A 113 -7.97 -27.50 6.09
N ARG A 114 -6.82 -27.03 5.60
CA ARG A 114 -5.54 -27.72 5.78
C ARG A 114 -5.10 -27.78 7.22
N THR A 115 -5.19 -26.66 7.95
CA THR A 115 -4.90 -26.63 9.38
C THR A 115 -5.79 -27.62 10.15
N GLN A 116 -7.08 -27.69 9.83
CA GLN A 116 -8.01 -28.64 10.44
C GLN A 116 -7.67 -30.10 10.12
N ALA A 117 -7.15 -30.37 8.92
CA ALA A 117 -6.72 -31.69 8.48
C ALA A 117 -5.28 -32.07 8.92
N GLY A 118 -4.56 -31.20 9.64
CA GLY A 118 -3.18 -31.44 10.05
C GLY A 118 -2.16 -31.36 8.90
N LEU A 119 -2.50 -30.70 7.79
CA LEU A 119 -1.65 -30.54 6.61
C LEU A 119 -0.88 -29.20 6.65
N PRO A 120 0.33 -29.12 6.10
CA PRO A 120 1.13 -27.89 6.09
C PRO A 120 0.49 -26.77 5.26
N LEU A 121 0.71 -25.53 5.70
CA LEU A 121 0.36 -24.31 4.94
C LEU A 121 1.31 -24.18 3.73
N THR A 122 0.78 -23.73 2.59
CA THR A 122 1.57 -23.39 1.38
C THR A 122 1.45 -21.92 1.07
#